data_AF-A0A538PIQ2-F1
#
_entry.id   AF-A0A538PIQ2-F1
#
_cell.length_a   1.000
_cell.length_b   1.000
_cell.length_c   1.000
_cell.angle_alpha   90.00
_cell.angle_beta   90.00
_cell.angle_gamma   90.00
#
_symmetry.space_group_name_H-M   'P 1'
#
loop_
_entity.id
_entity.type
_entity.pdbx_description
1 polymer ?
#
loop_
_entity_poly.entity_id
_entity_poly.type
_entity_poly.pdbx_seq_one_letter_code
_entity_poly.pdbx_strand_id
1 'polypeptide(L)'
;MVSAAAPPMPTSERATFDSGTISGLDARNIGSATMSGRVAAVAGAVVGGKTLFYVGSASGGVWKSQDGGTTFKPVFDKQPVQSIGAVALDPSNPSNVWVGTGEAWMRNSVSIGNGIYKSTDGGESWTHVGLPTSEHVVRIIVHPRSGQTVFACVPGKLWSDSNDRGLYRTSDGGKTWALVLKGSNGSTGCSSVTMDPRNPDVLIAGMWDFRRKGWTFRSGGDGPDAQSGSGIFRSTDGGKTWASIATSKGLPPGPWGRVEAVIAPSDAKIVYALIESKSSALFRSADGGATWEQRDSSQNMVWRPFYFARLVVDPTNPNRLFKPDLRLTVSEDGGKSFADSGGRSHGDWHDLWIEPSNPKHVIGGDDGGLWLSYDGGNRWWKAPNLPISQFYHVAVDVKDPYHVCGGLQDNSSWVGDSSYPGGVTNARWENLYGGDGFWMIPDPTDPDAVY
;
A
#
# COMPACT_ATOMS: atom_id res chain seq x y z
N MET A 1 -66.67 -16.35 -45.16
CA MET A 1 -65.23 -16.58 -45.01
C MET A 1 -64.83 -16.11 -43.62
N VAL A 2 -64.44 -17.03 -42.75
CA VAL A 2 -63.99 -16.71 -41.38
C VAL A 2 -62.51 -16.37 -41.48
N SER A 3 -62.13 -15.15 -41.07
CA SER A 3 -60.73 -14.72 -41.04
C SER A 3 -59.99 -15.48 -39.94
N ALA A 4 -59.00 -16.28 -40.32
CA ALA A 4 -58.15 -16.98 -39.37
C ALA A 4 -57.19 -15.98 -38.71
N ALA A 5 -57.21 -15.90 -37.38
CA ALA A 5 -56.25 -15.12 -36.62
C ALA A 5 -54.84 -15.69 -36.80
N ALA A 6 -53.86 -14.81 -36.99
CA ALA A 6 -52.46 -15.19 -37.08
C ALA A 6 -51.99 -15.85 -35.76
N PRO A 7 -51.14 -16.88 -35.82
CA PRO A 7 -50.63 -17.53 -34.62
C PRO A 7 -49.77 -16.55 -33.80
N PRO A 8 -49.80 -16.62 -32.46
CA PRO A 8 -48.96 -15.80 -31.61
C PRO A 8 -47.48 -16.07 -31.92
N MET A 9 -46.67 -15.01 -32.02
CA MET A 9 -45.22 -15.15 -32.16
C MET A 9 -44.67 -15.94 -30.96
N PRO A 10 -43.71 -16.85 -31.18
CA PRO A 10 -43.06 -17.54 -30.07
C PRO A 10 -42.43 -16.50 -29.16
N THR A 11 -42.86 -16.47 -27.89
CA THR A 11 -42.13 -15.78 -26.82
C THR A 11 -40.72 -16.35 -26.82
N SER A 12 -39.70 -15.55 -27.14
CA SER A 12 -38.34 -16.03 -27.02
C SER A 12 -38.12 -16.44 -25.57
N GLU A 13 -37.80 -17.72 -25.33
CA GLU A 13 -37.35 -18.13 -24.01
C GLU A 13 -36.15 -17.26 -23.66
N ARG A 14 -36.22 -16.54 -22.53
CA ARG A 14 -35.08 -15.80 -22.02
C ARG A 14 -33.91 -16.77 -21.92
N ALA A 15 -32.78 -16.41 -22.54
CA ALA A 15 -31.56 -17.20 -22.43
C ALA A 15 -31.28 -17.52 -20.96
N THR A 16 -31.07 -18.80 -20.65
CA THR A 16 -30.73 -19.25 -19.31
C THR A 16 -29.26 -18.92 -19.06
N PHE A 17 -29.01 -17.99 -18.14
CA PHE A 17 -27.65 -17.63 -17.71
C PHE A 17 -27.34 -18.38 -16.41
N ASP A 18 -26.77 -19.57 -16.54
CA ASP A 18 -26.31 -20.38 -15.41
C ASP A 18 -24.80 -20.65 -15.51
N SER A 19 -24.26 -21.41 -14.53
CA SER A 19 -22.84 -21.76 -14.52
C SER A 19 -22.44 -22.58 -15.76
N GLY A 20 -23.34 -23.39 -16.32
CA GLY A 20 -23.11 -24.14 -17.54
C GLY A 20 -22.86 -23.21 -18.74
N THR A 21 -23.69 -22.17 -18.88
CA THR A 21 -23.59 -21.16 -19.96
C THR A 21 -22.25 -20.44 -20.00
N ILE A 22 -21.58 -20.26 -18.85
CA ILE A 22 -20.29 -19.54 -18.76
C ILE A 22 -19.08 -20.44 -18.47
N SER A 23 -19.29 -21.74 -18.24
CA SER A 23 -18.24 -22.68 -17.78
C SER A 23 -17.05 -22.87 -18.73
N GLY A 24 -17.14 -22.40 -19.97
CA GLY A 24 -16.06 -22.42 -20.97
C GLY A 24 -15.55 -21.05 -21.40
N LEU A 25 -15.98 -19.97 -20.75
CA LEU A 25 -15.50 -18.62 -21.04
C LEU A 25 -14.34 -18.26 -20.12
N ASP A 26 -13.16 -18.08 -20.71
CA ASP A 26 -12.01 -17.59 -19.97
C ASP A 26 -12.08 -16.07 -19.81
N ALA A 27 -11.71 -15.58 -18.61
CA ALA A 27 -11.48 -14.17 -18.40
C ALA A 27 -10.28 -13.70 -19.24
N ARG A 28 -10.46 -12.61 -19.99
CA ARG A 28 -9.41 -12.00 -20.78
C ARG A 28 -9.16 -10.57 -20.32
N ASN A 29 -7.89 -10.22 -20.10
CA ASN A 29 -7.48 -8.85 -19.87
C ASN A 29 -7.64 -8.03 -21.17
N ILE A 30 -8.31 -6.89 -21.09
CA ILE A 30 -8.57 -6.00 -22.24
C ILE A 30 -7.84 -4.65 -22.16
N GLY A 31 -6.78 -4.54 -21.35
CA GLY A 31 -5.95 -3.32 -21.24
C GLY A 31 -6.47 -2.29 -20.23
N SER A 32 -5.92 -1.08 -20.16
CA SER A 32 -4.55 -0.65 -20.51
C SER A 32 -3.72 -0.55 -19.23
N ALA A 33 -2.46 -0.96 -19.29
CA ALA A 33 -1.55 -0.77 -18.16
C ALA A 33 -0.99 0.66 -18.06
N THR A 34 -1.30 1.55 -19.02
CA THR A 34 -0.87 2.96 -19.01
C THR A 34 -1.48 3.75 -17.86
N MET A 35 -2.78 3.55 -17.58
CA MET A 35 -3.46 4.20 -16.45
C MET A 35 -2.89 3.68 -15.13
N SER A 36 -2.74 2.37 -15.01
CA SER A 36 -2.36 1.68 -13.77
C SER A 36 -3.28 2.06 -12.61
N GLY A 37 -2.82 1.92 -11.37
CA GLY A 37 -3.61 2.16 -10.16
C GLY A 37 -2.74 2.14 -8.91
N ARG A 38 -3.37 2.29 -7.75
CA ARG A 38 -2.68 2.48 -6.48
C ARG A 38 -1.77 1.32 -6.11
N VAL A 39 -0.48 1.63 -6.00
CA VAL A 39 0.53 0.77 -5.41
C VAL A 39 0.65 1.10 -3.92
N ALA A 40 0.33 0.14 -3.06
CA ALA A 40 0.32 0.32 -1.61
C ALA A 40 1.62 -0.12 -0.92
N ALA A 41 2.36 -1.06 -1.53
CA ALA A 41 3.59 -1.60 -0.96
C ALA A 41 4.58 -2.04 -2.05
N VAL A 42 5.87 -1.81 -1.82
CA VAL A 42 6.94 -2.26 -2.71
C VAL A 42 8.04 -2.92 -1.88
N ALA A 43 8.52 -4.08 -2.33
CA ALA A 43 9.65 -4.74 -1.71
C ALA A 43 10.55 -5.38 -2.77
N GLY A 44 11.87 -5.18 -2.66
CA GLY A 44 12.83 -5.68 -3.63
C GLY A 44 14.10 -6.29 -3.02
N ALA A 45 14.85 -6.97 -3.87
CA ALA A 45 16.16 -7.54 -3.61
C ALA A 45 16.95 -7.64 -4.93
N VAL A 46 18.27 -7.69 -4.85
CA VAL A 46 19.12 -8.02 -5.99
C VAL A 46 19.50 -9.50 -5.92
N VAL A 47 19.09 -10.29 -6.91
CA VAL A 47 19.34 -11.73 -6.99
C VAL A 47 20.06 -12.03 -8.30
N GLY A 48 21.29 -12.55 -8.22
CA GLY A 48 22.08 -12.87 -9.41
C GLY A 48 22.34 -11.66 -10.33
N GLY A 49 22.50 -10.47 -9.75
CA GLY A 49 22.70 -9.21 -10.50
C GLY A 49 21.44 -8.65 -11.16
N LYS A 50 20.27 -9.25 -10.93
CA LYS A 50 18.99 -8.75 -11.42
C LYS A 50 18.13 -8.24 -10.27
N THR A 51 17.38 -7.19 -10.54
CA THR A 51 16.40 -6.67 -9.59
C THR A 51 15.16 -7.56 -9.58
N LEU A 52 14.96 -8.25 -8.46
CA LEU A 52 13.72 -8.92 -8.09
C LEU A 52 12.90 -7.94 -7.26
N PHE A 53 11.63 -7.74 -7.59
CA PHE A 53 10.73 -6.99 -6.72
C PHE A 53 9.28 -7.44 -6.84
N TYR A 54 8.54 -7.14 -5.78
CA TYR A 54 7.12 -7.40 -5.65
C TYR A 54 6.39 -6.09 -5.43
N VAL A 55 5.23 -5.98 -6.07
CA VAL A 55 4.35 -4.83 -5.99
C VAL A 55 3.04 -5.30 -5.38
N GLY A 56 2.69 -4.75 -4.21
CA GLY A 56 1.39 -4.93 -3.58
C GLY A 56 0.48 -3.77 -3.97
N SER A 57 -0.62 -4.06 -4.65
CA SER A 57 -1.61 -3.05 -5.04
C SER A 57 -2.72 -2.94 -3.99
N ALA A 58 -3.42 -1.80 -3.96
CA ALA A 58 -4.49 -1.58 -3.01
C ALA A 58 -5.70 -2.53 -3.19
N SER A 59 -5.92 -3.03 -4.41
CA SER A 59 -7.05 -3.92 -4.74
C SER A 59 -6.82 -4.93 -5.88
N GLY A 60 -5.60 -5.05 -6.42
CA GLY A 60 -5.25 -5.93 -7.55
C GLY A 60 -4.18 -6.99 -7.22
N GLY A 61 -4.01 -7.34 -5.94
CA GLY A 61 -3.11 -8.39 -5.50
C GLY A 61 -1.62 -8.05 -5.52
N VAL A 62 -0.81 -9.10 -5.58
CA VAL A 62 0.67 -9.02 -5.61
C VAL A 62 1.18 -9.43 -6.99
N TRP A 63 2.07 -8.59 -7.51
CA TRP A 63 2.75 -8.78 -8.79
C TRP A 63 4.25 -8.93 -8.56
N LYS A 64 4.90 -9.77 -9.37
CA LYS A 64 6.33 -10.06 -9.27
C LYS A 64 7.02 -9.69 -10.57
N SER A 65 8.18 -9.05 -10.48
CA SER A 65 9.14 -8.90 -11.57
C SER A 65 10.50 -9.45 -11.16
N GLN A 66 11.17 -10.13 -12.09
CA GLN A 66 12.52 -10.70 -11.90
C GLN A 66 13.56 -10.08 -12.85
N ASP A 67 13.16 -9.09 -13.63
CA ASP A 67 13.92 -8.50 -14.74
C ASP A 67 13.88 -6.97 -14.70
N GLY A 68 13.79 -6.38 -13.49
CA GLY A 68 13.83 -4.93 -13.33
C GLY A 68 12.59 -4.20 -13.84
N GLY A 69 11.42 -4.86 -13.90
CA GLY A 69 10.15 -4.26 -14.28
C GLY A 69 9.85 -4.36 -15.77
N THR A 70 10.66 -5.10 -16.53
CA THR A 70 10.41 -5.36 -17.94
C THR A 70 9.15 -6.22 -18.11
N THR A 71 8.99 -7.23 -17.26
CA THR A 71 7.79 -8.08 -17.21
C THR A 71 7.26 -8.23 -15.78
N PHE A 72 5.95 -8.48 -15.69
CA PHE A 72 5.25 -8.73 -14.45
C PHE A 72 4.43 -10.01 -14.54
N LYS A 73 4.43 -10.79 -13.46
CA LYS A 73 3.57 -11.95 -13.26
C LYS A 73 2.65 -11.71 -12.05
N PRO A 74 1.32 -11.87 -12.18
CA PRO A 74 0.47 -11.89 -11.01
C PRO A 74 0.74 -13.18 -10.24
N VAL A 75 1.01 -13.05 -8.95
CA VAL A 75 1.37 -14.18 -8.08
C VAL A 75 0.34 -14.43 -6.98
N PHE A 76 -0.73 -13.63 -6.92
CA PHE A 76 -1.71 -13.66 -5.81
C PHE A 76 -3.17 -13.87 -6.25
N ASP A 77 -3.44 -14.04 -7.55
CA ASP A 77 -4.80 -14.12 -8.10
C ASP A 77 -5.65 -15.27 -7.54
N LYS A 78 -5.00 -16.34 -7.06
CA LYS A 78 -5.67 -17.51 -6.48
C LYS A 78 -6.09 -17.32 -5.02
N GLN A 79 -5.70 -16.21 -4.38
CA GLN A 79 -6.05 -15.95 -2.99
C GLN A 79 -7.43 -15.29 -2.89
N PRO A 80 -8.19 -15.53 -1.80
CA PRO A 80 -9.56 -15.00 -1.64
C PRO A 80 -9.60 -13.51 -1.29
N VAL A 81 -8.47 -12.79 -1.40
CA VAL A 81 -8.32 -11.38 -1.05
C VAL A 81 -7.29 -10.74 -1.97
N GLN A 82 -7.54 -9.49 -2.38
CA GLN A 82 -6.66 -8.77 -3.32
C GLN A 82 -6.18 -7.41 -2.79
N SER A 83 -6.63 -7.02 -1.60
CA SER A 83 -6.14 -5.80 -0.95
C SER A 83 -4.84 -6.07 -0.20
N ILE A 84 -3.77 -5.35 -0.56
CA ILE A 84 -2.44 -5.54 0.01
C ILE A 84 -2.05 -4.31 0.85
N GLY A 85 -1.58 -4.56 2.07
CA GLY A 85 -1.10 -3.53 2.98
C GLY A 85 0.41 -3.58 3.22
N ALA A 86 1.03 -4.74 3.05
CA ALA A 86 2.47 -4.91 3.22
C ALA A 86 3.03 -6.04 2.37
N VAL A 87 4.23 -5.84 1.84
CA VAL A 87 5.05 -6.90 1.25
C VAL A 87 6.43 -6.84 1.91
N ALA A 88 6.98 -7.99 2.28
CA ALA A 88 8.33 -8.09 2.84
C ALA A 88 9.04 -9.34 2.31
N LEU A 89 10.32 -9.18 1.97
CA LEU A 89 11.21 -10.29 1.66
C LEU A 89 12.06 -10.62 2.88
N ASP A 90 12.38 -11.90 3.04
CA ASP A 90 13.45 -12.34 3.93
C ASP A 90 14.81 -11.89 3.35
N PRO A 91 15.59 -11.05 4.07
CA PRO A 91 16.88 -10.56 3.58
C PRO A 91 17.90 -11.67 3.31
N SER A 92 17.76 -12.82 3.97
CA SER A 92 18.66 -13.96 3.82
C SER A 92 18.21 -14.94 2.73
N ASN A 93 16.93 -14.89 2.35
CA ASN A 93 16.36 -15.75 1.31
C ASN A 93 15.16 -15.07 0.62
N PRO A 94 15.37 -14.30 -0.46
CA PRO A 94 14.31 -13.58 -1.17
C PRO A 94 13.19 -14.46 -1.79
N SER A 95 13.30 -15.80 -1.78
CA SER A 95 12.18 -16.69 -2.11
C SER A 95 11.15 -16.81 -0.99
N ASN A 96 11.52 -16.46 0.25
CA ASN A 96 10.59 -16.32 1.35
C ASN A 96 9.95 -14.93 1.31
N VAL A 97 8.68 -14.88 0.93
CA VAL A 97 7.92 -13.63 0.76
C VAL A 97 6.74 -13.63 1.73
N TRP A 98 6.53 -12.51 2.39
CA TRP A 98 5.44 -12.28 3.33
C TRP A 98 4.53 -11.18 2.80
N VAL A 99 3.24 -11.43 2.85
CA VAL A 99 2.20 -10.50 2.38
C VAL A 99 1.22 -10.27 3.51
N GLY A 100 1.11 -9.01 3.93
CA GLY A 100 0.06 -8.52 4.80
C GLY A 100 -1.09 -7.98 3.96
N THR A 101 -2.30 -8.45 4.20
CA THR A 101 -3.48 -8.03 3.44
C THR A 101 -4.22 -6.90 4.15
N GLY A 102 -4.99 -6.12 3.37
CA GLY A 102 -5.75 -4.95 3.81
C GLY A 102 -4.95 -3.66 3.71
N GLU A 103 -5.44 -2.73 2.90
CA GLU A 103 -4.75 -1.50 2.55
C GLU A 103 -4.35 -0.66 3.78
N ALA A 104 -3.15 -0.08 3.75
CA ALA A 104 -2.54 0.58 4.91
C ALA A 104 -3.05 2.00 5.18
N TRP A 105 -3.65 2.65 4.19
CA TRP A 105 -3.92 4.09 4.20
C TRP A 105 -5.37 4.38 4.57
N MET A 106 -5.73 4.03 5.81
CA MET A 106 -7.04 4.05 6.49
C MET A 106 -8.08 5.10 6.05
N ARG A 107 -8.46 5.13 4.78
CA ARG A 107 -9.46 6.00 4.17
C ARG A 107 -10.82 5.32 4.15
N ASN A 108 -11.91 6.05 3.93
CA ASN A 108 -13.26 5.45 3.92
C ASN A 108 -13.52 4.53 2.71
N SER A 109 -12.61 4.47 1.75
CA SER A 109 -12.67 3.66 0.52
C SER A 109 -11.63 2.54 0.48
N VAL A 110 -11.02 2.18 1.62
CA VAL A 110 -10.06 1.08 1.68
C VAL A 110 -10.75 -0.28 1.71
N SER A 111 -10.11 -1.26 1.08
CA SER A 111 -10.53 -2.66 1.19
C SER A 111 -9.88 -3.33 2.40
N ILE A 112 -10.62 -4.24 3.03
CA ILE A 112 -10.10 -5.04 4.15
C ILE A 112 -9.32 -6.25 3.63
N GLY A 113 -8.38 -6.68 4.45
CA GLY A 113 -7.62 -7.91 4.33
C GLY A 113 -8.21 -9.04 5.15
N ASN A 114 -7.57 -10.20 5.07
CA ASN A 114 -7.87 -11.37 5.88
C ASN A 114 -6.62 -11.98 6.52
N GLY A 115 -5.59 -11.18 6.82
CA GLY A 115 -4.40 -11.60 7.56
C GLY A 115 -3.13 -11.69 6.72
N ILE A 116 -2.27 -12.65 7.05
CA ILE A 116 -0.92 -12.77 6.50
C ILE A 116 -0.78 -14.04 5.65
N TYR A 117 -0.13 -13.91 4.50
CA TYR A 117 0.28 -15.01 3.65
C TYR A 117 1.79 -15.10 3.58
N LYS A 118 2.29 -16.33 3.43
CA LYS A 118 3.71 -16.62 3.24
C LYS A 118 3.89 -17.50 2.01
N SER A 119 4.86 -17.15 1.19
CA SER A 119 5.43 -18.01 0.16
C SER A 119 6.85 -18.41 0.55
N THR A 120 7.28 -19.61 0.13
CA THR A 120 8.67 -20.09 0.26
C THR A 120 9.31 -20.43 -1.09
N ASP A 121 8.58 -20.20 -2.18
CA ASP A 121 8.96 -20.51 -3.56
C ASP A 121 8.92 -19.25 -4.45
N GLY A 122 8.99 -18.06 -3.85
CA GLY A 122 8.99 -16.79 -4.57
C GLY A 122 7.64 -16.45 -5.22
N GLY A 123 6.54 -16.81 -4.56
CA GLY A 123 5.18 -16.45 -4.95
C GLY A 123 4.47 -17.44 -5.87
N GLU A 124 5.04 -18.63 -6.13
CA GLU A 124 4.36 -19.66 -6.93
C GLU A 124 3.22 -20.31 -6.14
N SER A 125 3.41 -20.48 -4.83
CA SER A 125 2.39 -20.90 -3.88
C SER A 125 2.38 -20.04 -2.62
N TRP A 126 1.21 -19.98 -1.98
CA TRP A 126 0.99 -19.20 -0.76
C TRP A 126 0.26 -20.02 0.28
N THR A 127 0.67 -19.85 1.52
CA THR A 127 -0.03 -20.38 2.71
C THR A 127 -0.55 -19.21 3.52
N HIS A 128 -1.82 -19.26 3.93
CA HIS A 128 -2.36 -18.35 4.93
C HIS A 128 -1.80 -18.73 6.30
N VAL A 129 -1.06 -17.82 6.93
CA VAL A 129 -0.27 -18.06 8.15
C VAL A 129 -0.78 -17.26 9.34
N GLY A 130 -2.02 -16.78 9.30
CA GLY A 130 -2.72 -16.27 10.48
C GLY A 130 -3.09 -14.79 10.46
N LEU A 131 -3.55 -14.33 11.62
CA LEU A 131 -4.21 -13.04 11.85
C LEU A 131 -5.45 -12.80 10.96
N PRO A 132 -6.38 -13.79 10.83
CA PRO A 132 -7.51 -13.71 9.88
C PRO A 132 -8.44 -12.50 10.08
N THR A 133 -8.51 -11.99 11.31
CA THR A 133 -9.44 -10.94 11.75
C THR A 133 -8.77 -9.57 11.88
N SER A 134 -7.50 -9.44 11.45
CA SER A 134 -6.74 -8.19 11.57
C SER A 134 -7.32 -7.05 10.75
N GLU A 135 -8.02 -7.36 9.65
CA GLU A 135 -8.49 -6.47 8.57
C GLU A 135 -7.38 -5.66 7.87
N HIS A 136 -6.29 -5.28 8.55
CA HIS A 136 -5.20 -4.51 7.97
C HIS A 136 -3.86 -4.92 8.58
N VAL A 137 -2.89 -5.27 7.73
CA VAL A 137 -1.49 -5.50 8.10
C VAL A 137 -0.63 -4.53 7.29
N VAL A 138 -0.08 -3.51 7.93
CA VAL A 138 0.48 -2.33 7.24
C VAL A 138 2.00 -2.31 7.19
N ARG A 139 2.65 -3.17 7.96
CA ARG A 139 4.09 -3.36 7.90
C ARG A 139 4.45 -4.76 8.36
N ILE A 140 5.34 -5.40 7.62
CA ILE A 140 6.01 -6.64 8.01
C ILE A 140 7.51 -6.39 7.98
N ILE A 141 8.22 -6.80 9.02
CA ILE A 141 9.68 -6.83 9.05
C ILE A 141 10.16 -8.24 9.38
N VAL A 142 11.14 -8.72 8.62
CA VAL A 142 11.74 -10.04 8.78
C VAL A 142 13.10 -9.87 9.44
N HIS A 143 13.39 -10.68 10.46
CA HIS A 143 14.66 -10.63 11.16
C HIS A 143 15.82 -10.99 10.20
N PRO A 144 16.89 -10.17 10.12
CA PRO A 144 17.89 -10.26 9.05
C PRO A 144 18.74 -11.54 9.09
N ARG A 145 18.75 -12.23 10.24
CA ARG A 145 19.50 -13.47 10.45
C ARG A 145 18.62 -14.70 10.74
N SER A 146 17.29 -14.54 10.68
CA SER A 146 16.35 -15.64 10.95
C SER A 146 15.02 -15.37 10.25
N GLY A 147 14.81 -15.99 9.09
CA GLY A 147 13.54 -15.93 8.35
C GLY A 147 12.32 -16.50 9.08
N GLN A 148 12.51 -17.11 10.26
CA GLN A 148 11.43 -17.60 11.12
C GLN A 148 10.93 -16.55 12.10
N THR A 149 11.75 -15.54 12.41
CA THR A 149 11.37 -14.43 13.30
C THR A 149 10.85 -13.27 12.47
N VAL A 150 9.56 -12.97 12.59
CA VAL A 150 8.88 -11.94 11.80
C VAL A 150 7.97 -11.13 12.70
N PHE A 151 7.91 -9.83 12.46
CA PHE A 151 6.98 -8.93 13.13
C PHE A 151 5.96 -8.38 12.15
N ALA A 152 4.71 -8.26 12.58
CA ALA A 152 3.60 -7.73 11.81
C ALA A 152 2.89 -6.62 12.58
N CYS A 153 2.82 -5.43 11.98
CA CYS A 153 2.04 -4.32 12.50
C CYS A 153 0.60 -4.38 12.03
N VAL A 154 -0.29 -4.49 13.01
CA VAL A 154 -1.72 -4.52 12.81
C VAL A 154 -2.33 -3.29 13.48
N PRO A 155 -2.70 -2.26 12.70
CA PRO A 155 -3.50 -1.15 13.22
C PRO A 155 -4.87 -1.66 13.67
N GLY A 156 -5.41 -2.63 12.93
CA GLY A 156 -6.72 -3.25 13.16
C GLY A 156 -7.85 -2.60 12.38
N LYS A 157 -9.06 -3.00 12.76
CA LYS A 157 -10.32 -2.67 12.09
C LYS A 157 -10.59 -1.17 11.98
N LEU A 158 -11.07 -0.70 10.84
CA LEU A 158 -11.32 0.73 10.65
C LEU A 158 -12.58 1.22 11.41
N TRP A 159 -13.61 0.39 11.45
CA TRP A 159 -14.97 0.79 11.85
C TRP A 159 -15.43 0.28 13.23
N SER A 160 -14.68 -0.64 13.85
CA SER A 160 -15.02 -1.22 15.16
C SER A 160 -13.80 -1.45 16.06
N ASP A 161 -14.04 -1.45 17.37
CA ASP A 161 -13.03 -1.87 18.36
C ASP A 161 -12.70 -3.35 18.14
N SER A 162 -11.45 -3.73 18.43
CA SER A 162 -10.99 -5.11 18.30
C SER A 162 -9.83 -5.38 19.23
N ASN A 163 -9.72 -6.63 19.70
CA ASN A 163 -8.51 -7.12 20.37
C ASN A 163 -7.41 -7.52 19.37
N ASP A 164 -7.75 -7.66 18.08
CA ASP A 164 -6.82 -8.05 17.01
C ASP A 164 -6.06 -6.83 16.48
N ARG A 165 -5.29 -6.20 17.39
CA ARG A 165 -4.51 -4.99 17.15
C ARG A 165 -3.18 -5.05 17.88
N GLY A 166 -2.18 -4.39 17.30
CA GLY A 166 -0.88 -4.19 17.91
C GLY A 166 0.25 -4.78 17.07
N LEU A 167 1.38 -5.02 17.72
CA LEU A 167 2.54 -5.65 17.09
C LEU A 167 2.54 -7.14 17.43
N TYR A 168 2.46 -7.96 16.39
CA TYR A 168 2.57 -9.41 16.50
C TYR A 168 3.97 -9.87 16.13
N ARG A 169 4.44 -10.94 16.77
CA ARG A 169 5.72 -11.60 16.49
C ARG A 169 5.50 -13.09 16.33
N THR A 170 6.09 -13.68 15.30
CA THR A 170 6.29 -15.12 15.19
C THR A 170 7.77 -15.43 15.33
N SER A 171 8.10 -16.64 15.79
CA SER A 171 9.47 -17.20 15.78
C SER A 171 9.53 -18.61 15.21
N ASP A 172 8.44 -19.07 14.59
CA ASP A 172 8.30 -20.41 14.00
C ASP A 172 7.85 -20.34 12.53
N GLY A 173 8.07 -19.18 11.89
CA GLY A 173 7.76 -19.00 10.49
C GLY A 173 6.29 -18.81 10.19
N GLY A 174 5.52 -18.29 11.15
CA GLY A 174 4.10 -17.96 11.00
C GLY A 174 3.15 -19.09 11.42
N LYS A 175 3.63 -20.15 12.07
CA LYS A 175 2.72 -21.18 12.60
C LYS A 175 1.96 -20.65 13.82
N THR A 176 2.64 -19.87 14.64
CA THR A 176 2.04 -19.16 15.79
C THR A 176 2.46 -17.70 15.82
N TRP A 177 1.59 -16.86 16.38
CA TRP A 177 1.82 -15.43 16.55
C TRP A 177 1.55 -15.02 17.99
N ALA A 178 2.51 -14.31 18.60
CA ALA A 178 2.38 -13.69 19.90
C ALA A 178 2.14 -12.19 19.76
N LEU A 179 1.16 -11.64 20.47
CA LEU A 179 0.97 -10.19 20.59
C LEU A 179 2.02 -9.64 21.56
N VAL A 180 3.05 -8.98 21.04
CA VAL A 180 4.20 -8.51 21.83
C VAL A 180 4.11 -7.04 22.25
N LEU A 181 3.26 -6.26 21.58
CA LEU A 181 2.92 -4.90 22.00
C LEU A 181 1.44 -4.64 21.76
N LYS A 182 0.66 -4.58 22.85
CA LYS A 182 -0.79 -4.34 22.83
C LYS A 182 -1.09 -2.84 22.97
N GLY A 183 -2.09 -2.36 22.25
CA GLY A 183 -2.62 -1.00 22.43
C GLY A 183 -3.27 -0.79 23.80
N SER A 184 -3.35 0.45 24.27
CA SER A 184 -3.93 0.78 25.57
C SER A 184 -5.47 0.76 25.59
N ASN A 185 -6.11 0.76 24.42
CA ASN A 185 -7.56 0.66 24.25
C ASN A 185 -7.94 -0.13 22.98
N GLY A 186 -9.24 -0.39 22.77
CA GLY A 186 -9.77 -1.20 21.66
C GLY A 186 -9.64 -0.57 20.26
N SER A 187 -9.23 0.69 20.17
CA SER A 187 -8.99 1.43 18.92
C SER A 187 -7.51 1.69 18.64
N THR A 188 -6.60 1.20 19.49
CA THR A 188 -5.16 1.39 19.36
C THR A 188 -4.47 0.15 18.78
N GLY A 189 -3.72 0.30 17.70
CA GLY A 189 -2.91 -0.76 17.09
C GLY A 189 -1.54 -0.28 16.62
N CYS A 190 -0.73 -1.18 16.03
CA CYS A 190 0.60 -0.80 15.53
C CYS A 190 0.47 -0.05 14.20
N SER A 191 1.03 1.15 14.09
CA SER A 191 1.11 1.92 12.84
C SER A 191 2.45 1.79 12.14
N SER A 192 3.53 1.51 12.86
CA SER A 192 4.88 1.40 12.30
C SER A 192 5.77 0.51 13.16
N VAL A 193 6.69 -0.21 12.52
CA VAL A 193 7.78 -0.92 13.20
C VAL A 193 9.04 -0.88 12.35
N THR A 194 10.16 -0.68 13.02
CA THR A 194 11.49 -0.65 12.45
C THR A 194 12.45 -1.40 13.37
N MET A 195 13.49 -1.97 12.79
CA MET A 195 14.50 -2.79 13.45
C MET A 195 15.86 -2.34 12.95
N ASP A 196 16.85 -2.24 13.84
CA ASP A 196 18.23 -2.05 13.41
C ASP A 196 18.72 -3.33 12.70
N PRO A 197 19.07 -3.26 11.41
CA PRO A 197 19.51 -4.45 10.65
C PRO A 197 20.82 -5.05 11.19
N ARG A 198 21.63 -4.28 11.92
CA ARG A 198 22.89 -4.74 12.54
C ARG A 198 22.64 -5.32 13.91
N ASN A 199 21.82 -4.66 14.72
CA ASN A 199 21.38 -5.12 16.03
C ASN A 199 19.85 -5.32 16.12
N PRO A 200 19.31 -6.45 15.65
CA PRO A 200 17.87 -6.72 15.60
C PRO A 200 17.22 -6.92 16.98
N ASP A 201 17.98 -6.83 18.08
CA ASP A 201 17.40 -6.69 19.41
C ASP A 201 16.82 -5.29 19.65
N VAL A 202 17.28 -4.29 18.88
CA VAL A 202 16.78 -2.92 18.92
C VAL A 202 15.66 -2.74 17.90
N LEU A 203 14.47 -2.45 18.42
CA LEU A 203 13.30 -2.13 17.61
C LEU A 203 12.64 -0.85 18.13
N ILE A 204 11.97 -0.13 17.23
CA ILE A 204 11.07 0.97 17.58
C ILE A 204 9.73 0.71 16.90
N ALA A 205 8.64 0.94 17.63
CA ALA A 205 7.28 0.77 17.16
C ALA A 205 6.45 2.01 17.47
N GLY A 206 5.66 2.44 16.48
CA GLY A 206 4.60 3.43 16.65
C GLY A 206 3.26 2.73 16.87
N MET A 207 2.50 3.23 17.84
CA MET A 207 1.12 2.82 18.11
C MET A 207 0.18 3.98 17.76
N TRP A 208 -0.98 3.65 17.23
CA TRP A 208 -1.95 4.62 16.72
C TRP A 208 -3.35 4.29 17.19
N ASP A 209 -3.94 5.23 17.92
CA ASP A 209 -5.35 5.23 18.27
C ASP A 209 -6.15 5.91 17.16
N PHE A 210 -7.09 5.20 16.53
CA PHE A 210 -7.91 5.78 15.48
C PHE A 210 -9.27 5.11 15.35
N ARG A 211 -10.23 5.83 14.78
CA ARG A 211 -11.57 5.31 14.48
C ARG A 211 -12.20 6.04 13.31
N ARG A 212 -12.84 5.29 12.42
CA ARG A 212 -13.85 5.83 11.49
C ARG A 212 -15.27 5.55 11.96
N LYS A 213 -16.13 6.50 11.64
CA LYS A 213 -17.59 6.41 11.63
C LYS A 213 -18.08 6.95 10.29
N GLY A 214 -19.32 6.68 9.90
CA GLY A 214 -19.86 7.14 8.61
C GLY A 214 -19.72 8.64 8.36
N TRP A 215 -19.67 9.44 9.43
CA TRP A 215 -19.62 10.90 9.40
C TRP A 215 -18.31 11.51 9.90
N THR A 216 -17.34 10.72 10.39
CA THR A 216 -16.11 11.29 10.95
C THR A 216 -14.93 10.31 10.96
N PHE A 217 -13.73 10.87 11.02
CA PHE A 217 -12.49 10.16 11.27
C PHE A 217 -11.76 10.85 12.41
N ARG A 218 -11.38 10.08 13.44
CA ARG A 218 -10.46 10.55 14.48
C ARG A 218 -9.11 9.86 14.36
N SER A 219 -8.07 10.67 14.51
CA SER A 219 -6.68 10.24 14.69
C SER A 219 -6.23 10.72 16.06
N GLY A 220 -6.09 9.79 17.00
CA GLY A 220 -5.97 10.06 18.43
C GLY A 220 -7.31 9.94 19.16
N GLY A 221 -7.44 10.68 20.27
CA GLY A 221 -8.62 10.69 21.13
C GLY A 221 -9.86 11.32 20.47
N ASP A 222 -10.98 11.35 21.21
CA ASP A 222 -12.25 11.96 20.77
C ASP A 222 -12.21 13.51 20.81
N GLY A 223 -11.17 14.09 20.20
CA GLY A 223 -10.88 15.52 20.19
C GLY A 223 -9.39 15.80 20.35
N PRO A 224 -8.94 17.04 20.08
CA PRO A 224 -7.52 17.38 20.08
C PRO A 224 -6.88 17.39 21.48
N ASP A 225 -7.69 17.40 22.55
CA ASP A 225 -7.25 17.36 23.96
C ASP A 225 -7.64 16.06 24.67
N ALA A 226 -8.39 15.18 23.99
CA ALA A 226 -8.86 13.95 24.58
C ALA A 226 -7.73 12.93 24.69
N GLN A 227 -7.79 12.07 25.71
CA GLN A 227 -6.83 10.99 25.89
C GLN A 227 -6.74 10.14 24.61
N SER A 228 -5.50 9.88 24.18
CA SER A 228 -5.18 9.04 23.04
C SER A 228 -4.35 7.85 23.49
N GLY A 229 -4.59 6.68 22.89
CA GLY A 229 -3.75 5.50 23.05
C GLY A 229 -2.50 5.47 22.17
N SER A 230 -2.30 6.46 21.29
CA SER A 230 -1.10 6.55 20.45
C SER A 230 0.18 6.70 21.27
N GLY A 231 1.30 6.21 20.73
CA GLY A 231 2.59 6.30 21.40
C GLY A 231 3.74 5.77 20.57
N ILE A 232 4.95 5.93 21.10
CA ILE A 232 6.19 5.39 20.53
C ILE A 232 6.90 4.55 21.58
N PHE A 233 7.34 3.37 21.17
CA PHE A 233 7.90 2.36 22.06
C PHE A 233 9.21 1.84 21.50
N ARG A 234 10.13 1.48 22.40
CA ARG A 234 11.44 0.93 22.06
C ARG A 234 11.66 -0.40 22.77
N SER A 235 12.26 -1.35 22.07
CA SER A 235 12.76 -2.61 22.61
C SER A 235 14.27 -2.68 22.42
N THR A 236 14.94 -3.40 23.33
CA THR A 236 16.37 -3.73 23.28
C THR A 236 16.65 -5.21 23.50
N ASP A 237 15.63 -6.05 23.40
CA ASP A 237 15.69 -7.48 23.68
C ASP A 237 14.99 -8.34 22.61
N GLY A 238 14.87 -7.79 21.39
CA GLY A 238 14.27 -8.48 20.26
C GLY A 238 12.74 -8.50 20.32
N GLY A 239 12.15 -7.46 20.91
CA GLY A 239 10.70 -7.26 20.99
C GLY A 239 10.02 -8.11 22.07
N LYS A 240 10.76 -8.59 23.08
CA LYS A 240 10.18 -9.31 24.22
C LYS A 240 9.60 -8.33 25.24
N THR A 241 10.28 -7.22 25.46
CA THR A 241 9.80 -6.11 26.30
C THR A 241 9.86 -4.79 25.54
N TRP A 242 8.99 -3.86 25.93
CA TRP A 242 8.81 -2.56 25.28
C TRP A 242 8.69 -1.47 26.33
N ALA A 243 9.50 -0.42 26.19
CA ALA A 243 9.43 0.78 27.00
C ALA A 243 8.85 1.93 26.16
N SER A 244 7.90 2.67 26.72
CA SER A 244 7.46 3.92 26.10
C SER A 244 8.60 4.93 26.13
N ILE A 245 8.85 5.60 25.00
CA ILE A 245 9.79 6.73 24.90
C ILE A 245 9.04 8.04 24.59
N ALA A 246 7.72 8.07 24.80
CA ALA A 246 6.87 9.21 24.47
C ALA A 246 7.15 10.47 25.30
N THR A 247 7.77 10.32 26.48
CA THR A 247 8.15 11.41 27.39
C THR A 247 9.60 11.85 27.21
N SER A 248 10.32 11.31 26.22
CA SER A 248 11.68 11.71 25.91
C SER A 248 11.75 13.21 25.58
N LYS A 249 12.82 13.87 26.05
CA LYS A 249 13.02 15.31 25.87
C LYS A 249 13.01 15.67 24.38
N GLY A 250 12.22 16.70 24.03
CA GLY A 250 12.15 17.27 22.68
C GLY A 250 11.00 16.77 21.82
N LEU A 251 10.27 15.74 22.26
CA LEU A 251 9.00 15.34 21.66
C LEU A 251 7.86 16.28 22.10
N PRO A 252 6.80 16.43 21.28
CA PRO A 252 5.69 17.31 21.61
C PRO A 252 4.83 16.67 22.72
N PRO A 253 4.17 17.46 23.57
CA PRO A 253 3.24 16.90 24.55
C PRO A 253 2.10 16.14 23.84
N GLY A 254 1.59 15.10 24.51
CA GLY A 254 0.37 14.42 24.08
C GLY A 254 -0.88 15.32 24.24
N PRO A 255 -2.05 14.85 23.77
CA PRO A 255 -2.28 13.58 23.07
C PRO A 255 -1.75 13.58 21.62
N TRP A 256 -1.46 12.39 21.09
CA TRP A 256 -0.98 12.20 19.71
C TRP A 256 -1.98 11.46 18.83
N GLY A 257 -1.87 11.67 17.51
CA GLY A 257 -2.52 10.90 16.45
C GLY A 257 -1.60 9.80 15.92
N ARG A 258 -1.47 9.67 14.59
CA ARG A 258 -0.59 8.66 13.98
C ARG A 258 0.89 8.91 14.31
N VAL A 259 1.62 7.81 14.52
CA VAL A 259 3.07 7.82 14.76
C VAL A 259 3.77 6.89 13.75
N GLU A 260 4.63 7.46 12.91
CA GLU A 260 5.62 6.70 12.13
C GLU A 260 6.99 6.87 12.77
N ALA A 261 7.74 5.78 12.95
CA ALA A 261 9.13 5.83 13.37
C ALA A 261 10.02 4.93 12.50
N VAL A 262 11.20 5.43 12.13
CA VAL A 262 12.17 4.69 11.31
C VAL A 262 13.59 4.88 11.85
N ILE A 263 14.32 3.78 12.00
CA ILE A 263 15.75 3.76 12.31
C ILE A 263 16.51 3.90 10.99
N ALA A 264 17.52 4.76 10.93
CA ALA A 264 18.40 4.84 9.77
C ALA A 264 19.23 3.54 9.64
N PRO A 265 19.15 2.80 8.51
CA PRO A 265 19.85 1.51 8.39
C PRO A 265 21.37 1.62 8.54
N SER A 266 21.95 2.76 8.11
CA SER A 266 23.37 3.08 8.19
C SER A 266 23.85 3.56 9.56
N ASP A 267 22.98 4.09 10.43
CA ASP A 267 23.30 4.50 11.80
C ASP A 267 22.09 4.38 12.74
N ALA A 268 22.08 3.37 13.60
CA ALA A 268 20.95 3.07 14.48
C ALA A 268 20.73 4.11 15.60
N LYS A 269 21.68 5.03 15.80
CA LYS A 269 21.48 6.19 16.69
C LYS A 269 20.57 7.23 16.05
N ILE A 270 20.50 7.27 14.72
CA ILE A 270 19.64 8.18 14.00
C ILE A 270 18.26 7.55 13.84
N VAL A 271 17.28 8.18 14.46
CA VAL A 271 15.87 7.78 14.38
C VAL A 271 15.06 8.98 13.94
N TYR A 272 14.16 8.77 13.00
CA TYR A 272 13.17 9.77 12.62
C TYR A 272 11.79 9.35 13.11
N ALA A 273 10.99 10.32 13.53
CA ALA A 273 9.60 10.08 13.87
C ALA A 273 8.72 11.21 13.32
N LEU A 274 7.67 10.87 12.58
CA LEU A 274 6.58 11.79 12.27
C LEU A 274 5.48 11.56 13.31
N ILE A 275 5.15 12.61 14.06
CA ILE A 275 4.17 12.54 15.14
C ILE A 275 3.06 13.54 14.84
N GLU A 276 1.86 13.01 14.62
CA GLU A 276 0.65 13.81 14.56
C GLU A 276 0.28 14.29 15.96
N SER A 277 0.14 15.60 16.13
CA SER A 277 -0.29 16.26 17.36
C SER A 277 -0.80 17.68 17.05
N LYS A 278 -1.16 18.45 18.08
CA LYS A 278 -1.44 19.90 17.94
C LYS A 278 -0.27 20.69 17.34
N SER A 279 0.95 20.19 17.48
CA SER A 279 2.16 20.73 16.88
C SER A 279 2.86 19.61 16.11
N SER A 280 2.14 19.05 15.13
CA SER A 280 2.64 17.98 14.27
C SER A 280 3.97 18.39 13.62
N ALA A 281 4.93 17.47 13.60
CA ALA A 281 6.23 17.69 12.98
C ALA A 281 6.99 16.38 12.76
N LEU A 282 8.02 16.45 11.95
CA LEU A 282 9.12 15.49 11.95
C LEU A 282 10.03 15.76 13.15
N PHE A 283 10.51 14.69 13.77
CA PHE A 283 11.51 14.72 14.83
C PHE A 283 12.68 13.82 14.44
N ARG A 284 13.88 14.21 14.86
CA ARG A 284 15.09 13.41 14.68
C ARG A 284 15.79 13.21 16.03
N SER A 285 16.12 11.97 16.34
CA SER A 285 17.03 11.62 17.42
C SER A 285 18.43 11.34 16.87
N ALA A 286 19.45 11.63 17.67
CA ALA A 286 20.85 11.30 17.39
C ALA A 286 21.45 10.31 18.41
N ASP A 287 20.62 9.78 19.31
CA ASP A 287 21.01 8.93 20.43
C ASP A 287 20.07 7.71 20.61
N GLY A 288 19.43 7.28 19.52
CA GLY A 288 18.58 6.07 19.50
C GLY A 288 17.21 6.25 20.15
N GLY A 289 16.73 7.50 20.27
CA GLY A 289 15.40 7.86 20.78
C GLY A 289 15.37 8.40 22.21
N ALA A 290 16.53 8.66 22.84
CA ALA A 290 16.60 9.20 24.20
C ALA A 290 16.33 10.72 24.23
N THR A 291 16.81 11.46 23.23
CA THR A 291 16.48 12.86 23.00
C THR A 291 16.12 13.12 21.54
N TRP A 292 15.31 14.14 21.32
CA TRP A 292 14.76 14.47 20.02
C TRP A 292 14.91 15.96 19.72
N GLU A 293 15.10 16.25 18.45
CA GLU A 293 15.08 17.60 17.90
C GLU A 293 13.93 17.69 16.90
N GLN A 294 13.08 18.71 17.05
CA GLN A 294 12.07 19.03 16.05
C GLN A 294 12.78 19.45 14.75
N ARG A 295 12.26 18.96 13.63
CA ARG A 295 12.74 19.20 12.27
C ARG A 295 11.67 19.95 11.50
N ASP A 296 11.28 19.47 10.31
CA ASP A 296 10.26 20.10 9.50
C ASP A 296 8.85 19.96 10.11
N SER A 297 8.09 21.05 10.08
CA SER A 297 6.67 21.10 10.45
C SER A 297 5.85 21.82 9.37
N SER A 298 6.36 21.84 8.14
CA SER A 298 5.68 22.46 7.02
C SER A 298 4.42 21.68 6.66
N GLN A 299 3.51 22.32 5.91
CA GLN A 299 2.29 21.63 5.47
C GLN A 299 2.60 20.39 4.63
N ASN A 300 3.71 20.37 3.88
CA ASN A 300 4.13 19.19 3.11
C ASN A 300 4.60 18.03 4.01
N MET A 301 5.04 18.31 5.24
CA MET A 301 5.44 17.27 6.19
C MET A 301 4.25 16.77 7.01
N VAL A 302 3.30 17.63 7.34
CA VAL A 302 2.18 17.29 8.23
C VAL A 302 0.87 17.06 7.46
N TRP A 303 0.94 16.93 6.14
CA TRP A 303 -0.22 16.71 5.29
C TRP A 303 -0.87 15.38 5.62
N ARG A 304 -2.08 15.42 6.18
CA ARG A 304 -2.93 14.25 6.46
C ARG A 304 -2.14 13.03 7.00
N PRO A 305 -1.55 13.08 8.22
CA PRO A 305 -0.67 12.01 8.69
C PRO A 305 -1.35 10.64 8.70
N PHE A 306 -2.66 10.57 8.95
CA PHE A 306 -3.42 9.32 8.81
C PHE A 306 -3.31 8.63 7.45
N TYR A 307 -2.97 9.37 6.39
CA TYR A 307 -2.82 8.90 5.02
C TYR A 307 -1.35 8.93 4.57
N PHE A 308 -0.59 9.98 4.90
CA PHE A 308 0.82 10.14 4.50
C PHE A 308 1.76 10.24 5.69
N ALA A 309 2.18 9.08 6.22
CA ALA A 309 3.13 9.06 7.33
C ALA A 309 4.44 8.33 7.05
N ARG A 310 4.54 7.59 5.94
CA ARG A 310 5.71 6.77 5.65
C ARG A 310 6.98 7.60 5.62
N LEU A 311 8.04 7.07 6.21
CA LEU A 311 9.40 7.60 6.11
C LEU A 311 10.33 6.49 5.60
N VAL A 312 11.13 6.80 4.59
CA VAL A 312 12.09 5.86 3.99
C VAL A 312 13.48 6.49 3.99
N VAL A 313 14.35 6.02 4.89
CA VAL A 313 15.72 6.51 5.03
C VAL A 313 16.63 5.80 4.04
N ASP A 314 17.55 6.54 3.43
CA ASP A 314 18.58 5.98 2.57
C ASP A 314 19.44 4.96 3.34
N PRO A 315 19.61 3.73 2.82
CA PRO A 315 20.32 2.67 3.53
C PRO A 315 21.81 2.96 3.75
N THR A 316 22.38 3.94 3.04
CA THR A 316 23.80 4.30 3.09
C THR A 316 24.05 5.69 3.69
N ASN A 317 23.04 6.55 3.77
CA ASN A 317 23.16 7.92 4.28
C ASN A 317 22.05 8.25 5.31
N PRO A 318 22.36 8.37 6.60
CA PRO A 318 21.34 8.59 7.62
C PRO A 318 20.72 10.00 7.61
N ASN A 319 21.28 10.94 6.85
CA ASN A 319 20.73 12.29 6.68
C ASN A 319 19.84 12.42 5.45
N ARG A 320 19.77 11.38 4.62
CA ARG A 320 18.94 11.37 3.43
C ARG A 320 17.69 10.53 3.69
N LEU A 321 16.52 11.13 3.52
CA LEU A 321 15.25 10.43 3.71
C LEU A 321 14.17 10.96 2.77
N PHE A 322 13.37 10.04 2.28
CA PHE A 322 12.16 10.33 1.54
C PHE A 322 10.95 10.33 2.46
N LYS A 323 9.99 11.17 2.11
CA LYS A 323 8.65 11.15 2.63
C LYS A 323 7.68 10.99 1.46
N PRO A 324 7.18 9.76 1.23
CA PRO A 324 5.96 9.55 0.44
C PRO A 324 4.82 10.41 1.02
N ASP A 325 4.23 11.23 0.15
CA ASP A 325 3.17 12.18 0.47
C ASP A 325 2.33 12.44 -0.80
N LEU A 326 1.41 13.41 -0.76
CA LEU A 326 0.73 13.94 -1.94
C LEU A 326 1.70 14.24 -3.07
N ARG A 327 2.88 14.78 -2.73
CA ARG A 327 4.06 14.76 -3.60
C ARG A 327 5.18 14.01 -2.90
N LEU A 328 5.94 13.21 -3.64
CA LEU A 328 7.15 12.63 -3.09
C LEU A 328 8.15 13.75 -2.76
N THR A 329 8.57 13.80 -1.50
CA THR A 329 9.60 14.74 -1.06
C THR A 329 10.82 14.02 -0.50
N VAL A 330 11.99 14.67 -0.61
CA VAL A 330 13.26 14.16 -0.13
C VAL A 330 14.00 15.23 0.66
N SER A 331 14.65 14.83 1.74
CA SER A 331 15.60 15.64 2.48
C SER A 331 17.00 15.05 2.32
N GLU A 332 17.98 15.94 2.18
CA GLU A 332 19.41 15.60 2.11
C GLU A 332 20.18 16.05 3.37
N ASP A 333 19.50 16.68 4.33
CA ASP A 333 20.10 17.41 5.47
C ASP A 333 19.58 16.94 6.84
N GLY A 334 19.07 15.72 6.90
CA GLY A 334 18.56 15.10 8.12
C GLY A 334 17.19 15.64 8.53
N GLY A 335 16.35 15.94 7.55
CA GLY A 335 14.97 16.38 7.72
C GLY A 335 14.80 17.87 8.02
N LYS A 336 15.85 18.69 7.93
CA LYS A 336 15.74 20.14 8.19
C LYS A 336 15.01 20.85 7.06
N SER A 337 15.18 20.38 5.83
CA SER A 337 14.45 20.85 4.66
C SER A 337 14.09 19.69 3.72
N PHE A 338 13.02 19.87 2.96
CA PHE A 338 12.53 18.90 1.99
C PHE A 338 12.31 19.57 0.63
N ALA A 339 12.66 18.87 -0.44
CA ALA A 339 12.42 19.27 -1.83
C ALA A 339 11.50 18.26 -2.52
N ASP A 340 10.81 18.71 -3.56
CA ASP A 340 10.07 17.79 -4.45
C ASP A 340 11.05 16.83 -5.14
N SER A 341 10.68 15.55 -5.15
CA SER A 341 11.43 14.49 -5.78
C SER A 341 10.57 13.68 -6.75
N GLY A 342 9.25 13.92 -6.82
CA GLY A 342 8.33 13.15 -7.68
C GLY A 342 8.41 13.56 -9.15
N GLY A 343 8.78 14.81 -9.44
CA GLY A 343 8.91 15.28 -10.82
C GLY A 343 7.57 15.28 -11.56
N ARG A 344 7.44 14.45 -12.61
CA ARG A 344 6.20 14.30 -13.40
C ARG A 344 5.39 13.05 -13.02
N SER A 345 5.71 12.44 -11.87
CA SER A 345 4.92 11.32 -11.38
C SER A 345 3.47 11.71 -11.13
N HIS A 346 2.65 10.71 -10.84
CA HIS A 346 1.36 10.98 -10.22
C HIS A 346 1.58 11.48 -8.78
N GLY A 347 0.50 11.98 -8.15
CA GLY A 347 0.47 12.29 -6.73
C GLY A 347 0.17 11.05 -5.87
N ASP A 348 0.12 11.27 -4.55
CA ASP A 348 -0.26 10.25 -3.55
C ASP A 348 0.72 9.06 -3.51
N TRP A 349 1.98 9.36 -3.18
CA TRP A 349 3.01 8.33 -3.00
C TRP A 349 2.84 7.61 -1.66
N HIS A 350 2.99 6.28 -1.69
CA HIS A 350 2.71 5.44 -0.51
C HIS A 350 3.92 4.70 0.04
N ASP A 351 4.77 4.15 -0.83
CA ASP A 351 5.91 3.35 -0.40
C ASP A 351 7.07 3.38 -1.40
N LEU A 352 8.27 3.16 -0.89
CA LEU A 352 9.50 3.08 -1.69
C LEU A 352 10.35 1.91 -1.21
N TRP A 353 11.03 1.29 -2.17
CA TRP A 353 12.18 0.45 -1.94
C TRP A 353 13.44 1.12 -2.52
N ILE A 354 14.45 1.30 -1.67
CA ILE A 354 15.77 1.80 -2.07
C ILE A 354 16.72 0.61 -2.05
N GLU A 355 17.43 0.36 -3.16
CA GLU A 355 18.36 -0.75 -3.22
C GLU A 355 19.50 -0.57 -2.19
N PRO A 356 19.70 -1.50 -1.24
CA PRO A 356 20.66 -1.33 -0.15
C PRO A 356 22.11 -1.11 -0.59
N SER A 357 22.53 -1.74 -1.69
CA SER A 357 23.90 -1.62 -2.25
C SER A 357 24.08 -0.45 -3.22
N ASN A 358 22.99 0.11 -3.73
CA ASN A 358 23.02 1.17 -4.72
C ASN A 358 21.81 2.11 -4.52
N PRO A 359 21.91 3.11 -3.64
CA PRO A 359 20.79 4.00 -3.32
C PRO A 359 20.34 4.89 -4.48
N LYS A 360 21.04 4.86 -5.63
CA LYS A 360 20.57 5.50 -6.86
C LYS A 360 19.40 4.75 -7.50
N HIS A 361 19.28 3.45 -7.21
CA HIS A 361 18.18 2.64 -7.70
C HIS A 361 17.05 2.64 -6.67
N VAL A 362 15.94 3.29 -7.04
CA VAL A 362 14.76 3.45 -6.20
C VAL A 362 13.54 2.99 -7.00
N ILE A 363 12.70 2.17 -6.38
CA ILE A 363 11.40 1.78 -6.93
C ILE A 363 10.34 2.29 -5.98
N GLY A 364 9.28 2.88 -6.52
CA GLY A 364 8.22 3.44 -5.69
C GLY A 364 6.86 3.36 -6.34
N GLY A 365 5.85 3.53 -5.51
CA GLY A 365 4.45 3.43 -5.89
C GLY A 365 3.62 4.60 -5.42
N ASP A 366 2.71 5.02 -6.28
CA ASP A 366 1.70 6.06 -6.02
C ASP A 366 0.31 5.62 -6.54
N ASP A 367 -0.69 6.51 -6.50
CA ASP A 367 -2.04 6.21 -7.01
C ASP A 367 -2.07 5.99 -8.55
N GLY A 368 -1.05 6.49 -9.27
CA GLY A 368 -0.91 6.39 -10.72
C GLY A 368 -0.06 5.21 -11.21
N GLY A 369 0.46 4.38 -10.30
CA GLY A 369 1.19 3.15 -10.61
C GLY A 369 2.60 3.06 -10.03
N LEU A 370 3.47 2.41 -10.78
CA LEU A 370 4.85 2.10 -10.37
C LEU A 370 5.86 2.97 -11.11
N TRP A 371 6.86 3.45 -10.36
CA TRP A 371 7.92 4.32 -10.84
C TRP A 371 9.30 3.76 -10.48
N LEU A 372 10.24 3.85 -11.42
CA LEU A 372 11.63 3.44 -11.24
C LEU A 372 12.55 4.63 -11.44
N SER A 373 13.52 4.79 -10.55
CA SER A 373 14.60 5.77 -10.66
C SER A 373 15.94 5.07 -10.59
N TYR A 374 16.88 5.53 -11.42
CA TYR A 374 18.26 5.05 -11.47
C TYR A 374 19.28 6.14 -11.13
N ASP A 375 18.80 7.33 -10.74
CA ASP A 375 19.60 8.49 -10.36
C ASP A 375 19.26 9.02 -8.96
N GLY A 376 18.70 8.16 -8.10
CA GLY A 376 18.43 8.43 -6.69
C GLY A 376 17.13 9.17 -6.45
N GLY A 377 16.13 9.04 -7.32
CA GLY A 377 14.85 9.74 -7.21
C GLY A 377 14.84 11.14 -7.83
N ASN A 378 15.86 11.51 -8.62
CA ASN A 378 15.86 12.79 -9.34
C ASN A 378 14.99 12.74 -10.59
N ARG A 379 14.96 11.59 -11.28
CA ARG A 379 14.08 11.32 -12.41
C ARG A 379 13.44 9.94 -12.27
N TRP A 380 12.24 9.83 -12.83
CA TRP A 380 11.42 8.64 -12.73
C TRP A 380 10.97 8.16 -14.09
N TRP A 381 10.99 6.85 -14.26
CA TRP A 381 10.42 6.11 -15.38
C TRP A 381 9.12 5.46 -14.91
N LYS A 382 8.00 5.80 -15.56
CA LYS A 382 6.71 5.11 -15.31
C LYS A 382 6.78 3.71 -15.91
N ALA A 383 6.38 2.68 -15.16
CA ALA A 383 6.16 1.34 -15.70
C ALA A 383 4.74 1.24 -16.30
N PRO A 384 4.57 1.20 -17.64
CA PRO A 384 3.26 1.25 -18.28
C PRO A 384 2.71 -0.16 -18.58
N ASN A 385 3.19 -1.18 -17.88
CA ASN A 385 2.94 -2.60 -18.12
C ASN A 385 2.38 -3.34 -16.89
N LEU A 386 1.90 -2.61 -15.88
CA LEU A 386 1.25 -3.13 -14.69
C LEU A 386 -0.28 -2.81 -14.69
N PRO A 387 -1.15 -3.76 -15.06
CA PRO A 387 -2.59 -3.54 -15.23
C PRO A 387 -3.37 -3.68 -13.91
N ILE A 388 -3.15 -2.74 -12.98
CA ILE A 388 -3.77 -2.72 -11.63
C ILE A 388 -4.82 -1.61 -11.47
N SER A 389 -5.51 -1.29 -12.56
CA SER A 389 -6.52 -0.23 -12.63
C SER A 389 -7.69 -0.42 -11.68
N GLN A 390 -8.17 0.69 -11.09
CA GLN A 390 -9.26 0.72 -10.12
C GLN A 390 -10.48 1.44 -10.68
N PHE A 391 -11.27 0.73 -11.48
CA PHE A 391 -12.55 1.23 -11.99
C PHE A 391 -13.58 1.32 -10.86
N TYR A 392 -14.32 2.44 -10.79
CA TYR A 392 -15.52 2.52 -9.96
C TYR A 392 -16.71 1.87 -10.65
N HIS A 393 -16.91 2.22 -11.92
CA HIS A 393 -18.02 1.77 -12.75
C HIS A 393 -17.52 1.50 -14.16
N VAL A 394 -18.15 0.51 -14.81
CA VAL A 394 -17.86 0.12 -16.18
C VAL A 394 -19.15 0.15 -16.97
N ALA A 395 -19.10 0.77 -18.14
CA ALA A 395 -20.16 0.79 -19.13
C ALA A 395 -19.63 0.27 -20.48
N VAL A 396 -20.54 -0.12 -21.36
CA VAL A 396 -20.20 -0.53 -22.73
C VAL A 396 -21.12 0.21 -23.71
N ASP A 397 -20.60 0.50 -24.90
CA ASP A 397 -21.42 1.04 -25.98
C ASP A 397 -22.10 -0.08 -26.80
N VAL A 398 -22.78 0.31 -27.86
CA VAL A 398 -23.55 -0.60 -28.75
C VAL A 398 -22.78 -1.01 -30.02
N LYS A 399 -21.47 -0.72 -30.11
CA LYS A 399 -20.65 -1.09 -31.28
C LYS A 399 -20.35 -2.59 -31.31
N ASP A 400 -19.93 -3.10 -32.46
CA ASP A 400 -19.39 -4.47 -32.60
C ASP A 400 -18.05 -4.43 -33.38
N PRO A 401 -16.90 -4.67 -32.74
CA PRO A 401 -16.73 -4.87 -31.30
C PRO A 401 -17.11 -3.62 -30.48
N TYR A 402 -17.65 -3.81 -29.28
CA TYR A 402 -18.05 -2.71 -28.38
C TYR A 402 -16.82 -2.03 -27.76
N HIS A 403 -16.97 -0.78 -27.31
CA HIS A 403 -16.01 -0.15 -26.41
C HIS A 403 -16.40 -0.37 -24.96
N VAL A 404 -15.39 -0.34 -24.09
CA VAL A 404 -15.52 -0.35 -22.64
C VAL A 404 -15.14 1.03 -22.12
N CYS A 405 -16.04 1.65 -21.36
CA CYS A 405 -15.87 2.97 -20.78
C CYS A 405 -15.89 2.86 -19.26
N GLY A 406 -15.10 3.67 -18.56
CA GLY A 406 -15.22 3.74 -17.11
C GLY A 406 -14.29 4.77 -16.46
N GLY A 407 -14.74 5.25 -15.30
CA GLY A 407 -13.98 6.16 -14.45
C GLY A 407 -13.13 5.40 -13.44
N LEU A 408 -11.87 5.84 -13.28
CA LEU A 408 -10.93 5.28 -12.32
C LEU A 408 -10.70 6.19 -11.14
N GLN A 409 -10.26 5.59 -10.04
CA GLN A 409 -9.78 6.31 -8.86
C GLN A 409 -8.51 7.10 -9.20
N ASP A 410 -8.59 8.43 -9.07
CA ASP A 410 -7.55 9.45 -9.39
C ASP A 410 -6.92 9.37 -10.80
N ASN A 411 -7.26 8.36 -11.58
CA ASN A 411 -6.63 8.02 -12.85
C ASN A 411 -7.59 8.22 -14.02
N SER A 412 -8.41 9.27 -13.99
CA SER A 412 -9.22 9.74 -15.13
C SER A 412 -10.38 8.83 -15.55
N SER A 413 -11.09 9.30 -16.59
CA SER A 413 -12.14 8.61 -17.31
C SER A 413 -11.60 8.10 -18.65
N TRP A 414 -11.77 6.79 -18.93
CA TRP A 414 -11.17 6.13 -20.09
C TRP A 414 -12.18 5.34 -20.92
N VAL A 415 -11.91 5.27 -22.22
CA VAL A 415 -12.62 4.42 -23.19
C VAL A 415 -11.62 3.56 -23.92
N GLY A 416 -11.91 2.28 -24.13
CA GLY A 416 -11.02 1.40 -24.88
C GLY A 416 -11.75 0.30 -25.62
N ASP A 417 -11.06 -0.28 -26.61
CA ASP A 417 -11.60 -1.37 -27.40
C ASP A 417 -11.83 -2.63 -26.56
N SER A 418 -12.99 -3.28 -26.73
CA SER A 418 -13.15 -4.64 -26.20
C SER A 418 -12.28 -5.65 -26.98
N SER A 419 -12.01 -5.43 -28.26
CA SER A 419 -11.22 -6.33 -29.10
C SER A 419 -10.48 -5.57 -30.19
N TYR A 420 -9.26 -6.02 -30.50
CA TYR A 420 -8.44 -5.45 -31.57
C TYR A 420 -7.57 -6.55 -32.21
N PRO A 421 -7.32 -6.53 -33.54
CA PRO A 421 -6.42 -7.48 -34.20
C PRO A 421 -5.02 -7.48 -33.55
N GLY A 422 -4.58 -8.64 -33.04
CA GLY A 422 -3.31 -8.78 -32.34
C GLY A 422 -3.35 -8.45 -30.83
N GLY A 423 -4.54 -8.14 -30.29
CA GLY A 423 -4.76 -7.86 -28.87
C GLY A 423 -4.96 -6.36 -28.58
N VAL A 424 -5.62 -6.07 -27.46
CA VAL A 424 -5.87 -4.69 -27.02
C VAL A 424 -4.60 -4.15 -26.35
N THR A 425 -3.96 -3.19 -27.00
CA THR A 425 -2.73 -2.56 -26.48
C THR A 425 -3.06 -1.28 -25.69
N ASN A 426 -2.07 -0.72 -24.99
CA ASN A 426 -2.26 0.53 -24.26
C ASN A 426 -2.74 1.70 -25.14
N ALA A 427 -2.37 1.72 -26.42
CA ALA A 427 -2.77 2.76 -27.37
C ALA A 427 -4.22 2.61 -27.86
N ARG A 428 -4.89 1.51 -27.50
CA ARG A 428 -6.32 1.27 -27.78
C ARG A 428 -7.22 1.74 -26.63
N TRP A 429 -6.65 2.46 -25.68
CA TRP A 429 -7.36 3.14 -24.60
C TRP A 429 -7.10 4.64 -24.69
N GLU A 430 -8.17 5.42 -24.64
CA GLU A 430 -8.17 6.86 -24.74
C GLU A 430 -8.64 7.47 -23.41
N ASN A 431 -7.93 8.51 -22.98
CA ASN A 431 -8.31 9.31 -21.81
C ASN A 431 -9.26 10.41 -22.27
N LEU A 432 -10.52 10.38 -21.84
CA LEU A 432 -11.50 11.38 -22.23
C LEU A 432 -11.52 12.59 -21.28
N TYR A 433 -11.31 12.35 -19.98
CA TYR A 433 -11.38 13.42 -18.98
C TYR A 433 -10.53 13.16 -17.75
N GLY A 434 -10.12 14.23 -17.06
CA GLY A 434 -9.26 14.21 -15.88
C GLY A 434 -9.98 13.96 -14.56
N GLY A 435 -9.20 13.68 -13.50
CA GLY A 435 -9.69 13.63 -12.12
C GLY A 435 -10.20 12.25 -11.69
N ASP A 436 -11.03 12.25 -10.65
CA ASP A 436 -11.68 11.05 -10.13
C ASP A 436 -12.87 10.72 -11.04
N GLY A 437 -12.72 9.71 -11.89
CA GLY A 437 -13.56 9.55 -13.08
C GLY A 437 -15.00 9.08 -12.80
N PHE A 438 -15.20 8.32 -11.72
CA PHE A 438 -16.47 7.69 -11.31
C PHE A 438 -17.29 7.05 -12.45
N TRP A 439 -18.21 7.81 -13.05
CA TRP A 439 -19.20 7.34 -14.02
C TRP A 439 -18.82 7.77 -15.43
N MET A 440 -19.02 6.86 -16.38
CA MET A 440 -19.04 7.16 -17.81
C MET A 440 -20.24 6.47 -18.42
N ILE A 441 -21.05 7.20 -19.19
CA ILE A 441 -22.27 6.67 -19.79
C ILE A 441 -22.24 6.93 -21.30
N PRO A 442 -21.98 5.90 -22.12
CA PRO A 442 -22.11 6.01 -23.58
C PRO A 442 -23.55 6.38 -23.96
N ASP A 443 -23.72 7.29 -24.93
CA ASP A 443 -25.05 7.61 -25.45
C ASP A 443 -25.55 6.44 -26.33
N PRO A 444 -26.76 5.89 -26.05
CA PRO A 444 -27.28 4.75 -26.82
C PRO A 444 -27.76 5.12 -28.24
N THR A 445 -27.90 6.41 -28.53
CA THR A 445 -28.39 6.97 -29.80
C THR A 445 -27.32 7.70 -30.60
N ASP A 446 -26.26 8.17 -29.94
CA ASP A 446 -25.09 8.79 -30.56
C ASP A 446 -23.81 7.99 -30.23
N PRO A 447 -23.29 7.18 -31.17
CA PRO A 447 -22.13 6.32 -30.93
C PRO A 447 -20.81 7.09 -30.71
N ASP A 448 -20.81 8.42 -30.88
CA ASP A 448 -19.64 9.28 -30.71
C ASP A 448 -19.74 10.15 -29.43
N ALA A 449 -20.77 9.97 -28.61
CA ALA A 449 -20.97 10.70 -27.36
C ALA A 449 -20.86 9.82 -26.10
N VAL A 450 -20.21 10.36 -25.06
CA VAL A 450 -20.11 9.78 -23.71
C VAL A 450 -20.27 10.89 -22.67
N TYR A 451 -21.05 10.63 -21.62
CA TYR A 451 -21.33 11.55 -20.51
C TYR A 451 -20.59 11.20 -19.22
#